data_AF-A0A4Q3V0Z8-F1
#
_entry.id   AF-A0A4Q3V0Z8-F1
#
_cell.length_a   1.000
_cell.length_b   1.000
_cell.length_c   1.000
_cell.angle_alpha   90.00
_cell.angle_beta   90.00
_cell.angle_gamma   90.00
#
_symmetry.space_group_name_H-M   'P 1'
#
loop_
_entity.id
_entity.type
_entity.pdbx_description
1 polymer ?
#
loop_
_entity_poly.entity_id
_entity_poly.type
_entity_poly.pdbx_seq_one_letter_code
_entity_poly.pdbx_strand_id
1 'polypeptide(L)' 'MAKPPTSAETKPFTIVLPAKAAERLEILVETGLYGASRAEAAKMIILQHLQDLWKSGKLPG' A
#
# COMPACT_ATOMS: atom_id res chain seq x y z
N MET A 1 -20.96 11.05 -24.85
CA MET A 1 -20.12 11.87 -23.95
C MET A 1 -19.47 10.93 -22.95
N ALA A 2 -18.14 10.78 -22.98
CA ALA A 2 -17.43 9.92 -22.05
C ALA A 2 -17.49 10.56 -20.65
N LYS A 3 -17.89 9.78 -19.64
CA LYS A 3 -17.87 10.20 -18.23
C LYS A 3 -16.43 10.61 -17.92
N PRO A 4 -16.16 11.84 -17.41
CA PRO A 4 -14.80 12.23 -17.05
C PRO A 4 -14.25 11.18 -16.06
N PRO A 5 -12.97 10.82 -16.14
CA PRO A 5 -12.40 9.85 -15.20
C PRO A 5 -12.67 10.39 -13.80
N THR A 6 -13.38 9.62 -12.98
CA THR A 6 -13.54 9.90 -11.55
C THR A 6 -12.17 10.28 -11.04
N SER A 7 -11.97 11.53 -10.62
CA SER A 7 -10.71 11.96 -10.03
C SER A 7 -10.40 10.95 -8.93
N ALA A 8 -9.35 10.17 -9.11
CA ALA A 8 -8.90 9.23 -8.10
C ALA A 8 -8.35 10.07 -6.95
N GLU A 9 -9.25 10.53 -6.07
CA GLU A 9 -8.91 11.33 -4.92
C GLU A 9 -7.98 10.50 -4.02
N THR A 10 -6.71 10.87 -3.99
CA THR A 10 -5.75 10.30 -3.07
C THR A 10 -6.01 10.92 -1.70
N LYS A 11 -6.40 10.10 -0.73
CA LYS A 11 -6.66 10.53 0.65
C LYS A 11 -5.48 10.15 1.54
N PRO A 12 -4.81 11.10 2.20
CA PRO A 12 -3.81 10.77 3.20
C PRO A 12 -4.49 10.12 4.41
N PHE A 13 -3.84 9.12 4.99
CA PHE A 13 -4.30 8.46 6.22
C PHE A 13 -3.10 8.11 7.08
N THR A 14 -3.33 7.94 8.38
CA THR A 14 -2.32 7.54 9.36
C THR A 14 -2.64 6.14 9.87
N ILE A 15 -1.61 5.32 10.06
CA ILE A 15 -1.75 3.98 10.64
C ILE A 15 -0.84 3.85 11.85
N VAL A 16 -1.30 3.10 12.85
CA VAL A 16 -0.48 2.71 14.00
C VAL A 16 -0.04 1.27 13.80
N LEU A 17 1.26 1.04 13.93
CA LEU A 17 1.87 -0.27 13.73
C LEU A 17 2.65 -0.67 14.99
N PRO A 18 2.81 -1.98 15.25
CA PRO A 18 3.78 -2.45 16.24
C PRO A 18 5.19 -1.96 15.90
N ALA A 19 5.97 -1.57 16.91
CA ALA A 19 7.30 -0.98 16.72
C ALA A 19 8.19 -1.81 15.79
N LYS A 20 8.25 -3.14 15.99
CA LYS A 20 9.01 -4.07 15.13
C LYS A 20 8.57 -4.07 13.67
N ALA A 21 7.29 -3.84 13.40
CA ALA A 21 6.79 -3.77 12.03
C ALA A 21 7.17 -2.44 11.36
N ALA A 22 7.13 -1.34 12.12
CA ALA A 22 7.62 -0.05 11.65
C ALA A 22 9.14 -0.09 11.36
N GLU A 23 9.94 -0.68 12.25
CA GLU A 23 11.38 -0.88 12.03
C GLU A 23 11.69 -1.67 10.76
N ARG A 24 10.94 -2.75 10.51
CA ARG A 24 11.07 -3.53 9.27
C ARG A 24 10.71 -2.70 8.03
N LEU A 25 9.70 -1.83 8.14
CA LEU A 25 9.32 -0.95 7.05
C LEU A 25 10.43 0.06 6.72
N GLU A 26 11.15 0.58 7.72
CA GLU A 26 12.33 1.43 7.48
C GLU A 26 13.40 0.68 6.68
N ILE A 27 13.72 -0.56 7.05
CA ILE A 27 14.71 -1.38 6.31
C ILE A 27 14.29 -1.57 4.85
N LEU A 28 12.99 -1.74 4.57
CA LEU A 28 12.48 -1.89 3.20
C LEU A 28 12.60 -0.59 2.38
N VAL A 29 12.55 0.57 3.04
CA VAL A 29 12.80 1.87 2.41
C VAL A 29 14.30 2.05 2.17
N GLU A 30 15.15 1.74 3.15
CA GLU A 30 16.62 1.86 3.03
C GLU A 30 17.20 0.96 1.94
N THR A 31 16.64 -0.23 1.75
CA THR A 31 17.05 -1.17 0.70
C THR A 31 16.57 -0.77 -0.70
N GLY A 32 15.69 0.23 -0.81
CA GLY A 32 15.13 0.68 -2.09
C GLY A 32 14.19 -0.32 -2.76
N LEU A 33 13.87 -1.45 -2.11
CA LEU A 33 13.07 -2.54 -2.68
C LEU A 33 11.59 -2.16 -2.87
N TYR A 34 11.06 -1.26 -2.04
CA TYR A 34 9.62 -0.96 -1.99
C TYR A 34 9.27 0.53 -2.22
N GLY A 35 10.22 1.35 -2.66
CA GLY A 35 10.02 2.77 -2.98
C GLY A 35 10.95 3.69 -2.17
N ALA A 36 10.94 4.98 -2.51
CA ALA A 36 11.86 5.96 -1.91
C ALA A 36 11.35 6.54 -0.58
N SER A 37 10.12 6.19 -0.19
CA SER A 37 9.46 6.73 1.00
C SER A 37 8.65 5.67 1.74
N ARG A 38 8.43 5.90 3.05
CA ARG A 38 7.59 5.04 3.90
C ARG A 38 6.18 4.87 3.33
N ALA A 39 5.63 5.94 2.75
CA ALA A 39 4.28 5.94 2.16
C ALA A 39 4.22 5.04 0.92
N GLU A 40 5.23 5.08 0.06
CA GLU A 40 5.32 4.19 -1.10
C GLU A 40 5.52 2.74 -0.68
N ALA A 41 6.40 2.49 0.28
CA ALA A 41 6.62 1.13 0.79
C ALA A 41 5.34 0.55 1.39
N ALA A 42 4.65 1.31 2.23
CA ALA A 42 3.36 0.93 2.79
C ALA A 42 2.32 0.68 1.69
N LYS A 43 2.24 1.58 0.70
CA LYS A 43 1.32 1.44 -0.45
C LYS A 43 1.58 0.14 -1.21
N MET A 44 2.82 -0.15 -1.56
CA MET A 44 3.17 -1.36 -2.32
C MET A 44 2.83 -2.63 -1.55
N ILE A 45 3.13 -2.67 -0.25
CA ILE A 45 2.79 -3.81 0.62
C ILE A 45 1.28 -4.02 0.68
N ILE A 46 0.50 -2.93 0.87
CA ILE A 46 -0.97 -3.00 0.92
C ILE A 46 -1.52 -3.52 -0.42
N LEU A 47 -1.06 -2.98 -1.54
CA LEU A 47 -1.52 -3.40 -2.87
C LEU A 47 -1.19 -4.85 -3.17
N GLN A 48 0.02 -5.30 -2.83
CA GLN A 48 0.43 -6.68 -2.98
C GLN A 48 -0.48 -7.62 -2.16
N HIS A 49 -0.71 -7.28 -0.89
CA HIS A 49 -1.57 -8.07 -0.02
C HIS A 49 -3.02 -8.14 -0.53
N LEU A 50 -3.57 -7.02 -1.02
CA LEU A 50 -4.90 -7.00 -1.63
C LEU A 50 -4.96 -7.86 -2.90
N GLN A 51 -3.93 -7.81 -3.74
CA GLN A 51 -3.85 -8.65 -4.93
C GLN A 51 -3.81 -10.14 -4.58
N ASP A 52 -3.07 -10.52 -3.54
CA ASP A 52 -2.99 -11.90 -3.05
C ASP A 52 -4.33 -12.37 -2.46
N LEU A 53 -5.01 -11.51 -1.70
CA LEU A 53 -6.35 -11.80 -1.20
C LEU A 53 -7.36 -11.99 -2.34
N TRP A 54 -7.29 -11.17 -3.38
CA TRP A 54 -8.15 -11.28 -4.57
C TRP A 54 -7.89 -12.59 -5.32
N LYS A 55 -6.61 -12.94 -5.56
CA LYS A 55 -6.22 -14.23 -6.14
C LYS A 55 -6.67 -15.43 -5.30
N SER A 56 -6.69 -15.28 -3.98
CA SER A 56 -7.15 -16.33 -3.06
C SER A 56 -8.68 -16.45 -2.92
N GLY A 57 -9.44 -15.58 -3.59
CA GLY A 57 -10.91 -15.55 -3.51
C GLY A 57 -11.47 -15.05 -2.16
N LYS A 58 -10.63 -14.44 -1.32
CA LYS A 58 -11.02 -13.93 0.02
C LYS A 58 -11.52 -12.50 -0.01
N LEU A 59 -11.28 -11.76 -1.10
CA LEU A 59 -11.86 -10.44 -1.30
C LEU A 59 -13.18 -10.57 -2.07
N PRO A 60 -14.29 -10.00 -1.56
CA PRO A 60 -15.50 -9.85 -2.35
C PRO A 60 -15.19 -8.92 -3.54
N GLY A 61 -15.55 -9.37 -4.75
CA GLY A 61 -15.50 -8.60 -5.98
C GLY A 61 -16.69 -7.67 -6.15
#